data_AF-A0A6A5Y6A9-F1
#
_entry.id   AF-A0A6A5Y6A9-F1
#
_cell.length_a   1.000
_cell.length_b   1.000
_cell.length_c   1.000
_cell.angle_alpha   90.00
_cell.angle_beta   90.00
_cell.angle_gamma   90.00
#
_symmetry.space_group_name_H-M   'P 1'
#
loop_
_entity.id
_entity.type
_entity.pdbx_description
1 polymer ?
#
loop_
_entity_poly.entity_id
_entity_poly.type
_entity_poly.pdbx_seq_one_letter_code
_entity_poly.pdbx_strand_id
1 'polypeptide(L)'
;MPLINEYYESLPYVDAPPSENAMSAARAQIEADMKSAGVDPTQLHPALIPSASYTPTFSPAIEQEHARIQADAGSKLSAIDSKRYQEPEKPSNTTPTSDEDKPELLQQWNAALRQAYTSSEYLQARSTQLGLLEKFGKNAWLTGNFQLENILKDIETELAQVRKQQEDIDALQRSQQEAVRGEFTTLEETWKRGVGRVLETEVAAEGLKQQILERRRAGAV
;
A
#
# COMPACT_ATOMS: atom_id res chain seq x y z
N MET A 1 -31.18 -3.49 -12.60
CA MET A 1 -31.31 -4.68 -11.76
C MET A 1 -29.99 -4.82 -11.01
N PRO A 2 -29.94 -4.61 -9.69
CA PRO A 2 -28.70 -4.90 -8.95
C PRO A 2 -28.46 -6.41 -9.03
N LEU A 3 -27.23 -6.82 -9.33
CA LEU A 3 -26.83 -8.20 -9.62
C LEU A 3 -26.59 -9.06 -8.37
N ILE A 4 -26.90 -8.56 -7.16
CA ILE A 4 -26.66 -9.28 -5.90
C ILE A 4 -27.89 -9.06 -5.00
N ASN A 5 -28.72 -10.10 -4.89
CA ASN A 5 -29.78 -10.25 -3.89
C ASN A 5 -29.30 -11.16 -2.73
N GLU A 6 -27.99 -11.26 -2.54
CA GLU A 6 -27.39 -12.01 -1.44
C GLU A 6 -27.10 -11.04 -0.31
N TYR A 7 -27.88 -11.15 0.76
CA TYR A 7 -27.66 -10.41 1.99
C TYR A 7 -26.73 -11.24 2.87
N TYR A 8 -25.45 -10.88 2.88
CA TYR A 8 -24.45 -11.49 3.74
C TYR A 8 -24.48 -10.79 5.10
N GLU A 9 -25.32 -11.30 6.01
CA GLU A 9 -25.37 -10.76 7.37
C GLU A 9 -24.23 -11.35 8.20
N SER A 10 -23.30 -10.50 8.60
CA SER A 10 -22.30 -10.79 9.63
C SER A 10 -22.34 -9.64 10.63
N LEU A 11 -22.42 -9.96 11.92
CA LEU A 11 -22.63 -8.99 12.98
C LEU A 11 -21.43 -8.94 13.94
N PRO A 12 -20.26 -8.36 13.55
CA PRO A 12 -19.06 -8.38 14.39
C PRO A 12 -19.22 -7.83 15.81
N TYR A 13 -20.19 -6.93 16.06
CA TYR A 13 -20.44 -6.37 17.39
C TYR A 13 -21.39 -7.22 18.24
N VAL A 14 -22.08 -8.21 17.65
CA VAL A 14 -23.01 -9.13 18.33
C VAL A 14 -22.44 -10.54 18.40
N ASP A 15 -21.85 -11.00 17.29
CA ASP A 15 -21.27 -12.33 17.14
C ASP A 15 -19.98 -12.45 17.96
N ALA A 16 -19.78 -13.62 18.57
CA ALA A 16 -18.51 -13.93 19.19
C ALA A 16 -17.41 -14.03 18.12
N PRO A 17 -16.18 -13.55 18.38
CA PRO A 17 -15.09 -13.71 17.45
C PRO A 17 -14.85 -15.20 17.16
N PRO A 18 -14.69 -15.59 15.89
CA PRO A 18 -14.50 -17.00 15.54
C PRO A 18 -13.22 -17.54 16.15
N SER A 19 -13.25 -18.79 16.62
CA SER A 19 -12.06 -19.47 17.12
C SER A 19 -11.06 -19.73 15.99
N GLU A 20 -9.79 -19.91 16.32
CA GLU A 20 -8.75 -20.22 15.34
C GLU A 20 -9.06 -21.49 14.53
N ASN A 21 -9.67 -22.50 15.17
CA ASN A 21 -10.13 -23.72 14.51
C ASN A 21 -11.29 -23.46 13.54
N ALA A 22 -12.23 -22.58 13.89
CA ALA A 22 -13.31 -22.19 12.99
C ALA A 22 -12.77 -21.41 11.79
N MET A 23 -11.79 -20.53 12.01
CA MET A 23 -11.12 -19.78 10.94
C MET A 23 -10.35 -20.69 9.99
N SER A 24 -9.62 -21.69 10.51
CA SER A 24 -8.89 -22.65 9.66
C SER A 24 -9.84 -23.54 8.87
N ALA A 25 -10.93 -24.01 9.47
CA ALA A 25 -11.98 -24.76 8.79
C ALA A 25 -12.66 -23.94 7.69
N ALA A 26 -13.02 -22.68 7.97
CA ALA A 26 -13.61 -21.78 6.99
C ALA A 26 -12.66 -21.53 5.80
N ARG A 27 -11.37 -21.29 6.07
CA ARG A 27 -10.34 -21.15 5.02
C ARG A 27 -10.20 -22.41 4.17
N ALA A 28 -10.16 -23.58 4.79
CA ALA A 28 -10.07 -24.85 4.08
C ALA A 28 -11.30 -25.09 3.18
N GLN A 29 -12.48 -24.70 3.63
CA GLN A 29 -13.71 -24.80 2.84
C GLN A 29 -13.72 -23.83 1.67
N ILE A 30 -13.31 -22.57 1.88
CA ILE A 30 -13.11 -21.59 0.80
C ILE A 30 -12.12 -22.14 -0.25
N GLU A 31 -11.01 -22.74 0.19
CA GLU A 31 -10.02 -23.31 -0.72
C GLU A 31 -10.58 -24.51 -1.52
N ALA A 32 -11.39 -25.36 -0.88
CA ALA A 32 -12.06 -26.48 -1.55
C ALA A 32 -13.09 -25.97 -2.59
N ASP A 33 -13.86 -24.94 -2.25
CA ASP A 33 -14.84 -24.32 -3.14
C ASP A 33 -14.14 -23.66 -4.33
N MET A 34 -13.05 -22.93 -4.11
CA MET A 34 -12.23 -22.36 -5.19
C MET A 34 -11.70 -23.43 -6.13
N LYS A 35 -11.19 -24.55 -5.59
CA LYS A 35 -10.71 -25.69 -6.41
C LYS A 35 -11.84 -26.32 -7.22
N SER A 36 -13.01 -26.51 -6.62
CA SER A 36 -14.16 -27.12 -7.30
C SER A 36 -14.75 -26.22 -8.39
N ALA A 37 -14.75 -24.90 -8.17
CA ALA A 37 -15.16 -23.90 -9.14
C ALA A 37 -14.11 -23.68 -10.26
N GLY A 38 -12.95 -24.33 -10.18
CA GLY A 38 -11.86 -24.18 -11.15
C GLY A 38 -11.22 -22.78 -11.15
N VAL A 39 -11.35 -22.05 -10.04
CA VAL A 39 -10.74 -20.72 -9.88
C VAL A 39 -9.25 -20.90 -9.58
N ASP A 40 -8.40 -20.38 -10.46
CA ASP A 40 -6.96 -20.35 -10.23
C ASP A 40 -6.60 -19.15 -9.33
N PRO A 41 -6.14 -19.37 -8.08
CA PRO A 41 -5.77 -18.28 -7.18
C PRO A 41 -4.55 -17.49 -7.64
N THR A 42 -3.78 -18.01 -8.60
CA THR A 42 -2.62 -17.31 -9.17
C THR A 42 -3.03 -16.33 -10.27
N GLN A 43 -4.22 -16.50 -10.85
CA GLN A 43 -4.73 -15.60 -11.86
C GLN A 43 -5.40 -14.38 -11.19
N LEU A 44 -4.93 -13.19 -11.54
CA LEU A 44 -5.51 -11.95 -11.05
C LEU A 44 -6.94 -11.78 -11.57
N HIS A 45 -7.84 -11.32 -10.70
CA HIS A 45 -9.24 -11.08 -11.04
C HIS A 45 -9.36 -10.07 -12.20
N PRO A 46 -10.25 -10.26 -13.19
CA PRO A 46 -10.40 -9.35 -14.33
C PRO A 46 -10.68 -7.88 -13.98
N ALA A 47 -11.26 -7.59 -12.80
CA ALA A 47 -11.44 -6.21 -12.35
C ALA A 47 -10.12 -5.49 -11.97
N LEU A 48 -9.03 -6.23 -11.80
CA LEU A 48 -7.68 -5.71 -11.48
C LEU A 48 -6.82 -5.50 -12.75
N ILE A 49 -7.38 -5.66 -13.95
CA ILE A 49 -6.64 -5.66 -15.22
C ILE A 49 -5.77 -4.40 -15.47
N PRO A 50 -6.14 -3.18 -15.06
CA PRO A 50 -5.24 -2.03 -15.23
C PRO A 50 -3.91 -2.16 -14.46
N SER A 51 -3.92 -2.83 -13.29
CA SER A 51 -2.74 -3.03 -12.45
C SER A 51 -2.03 -4.37 -12.71
N ALA A 52 -2.75 -5.38 -13.17
CA ALA A 52 -2.19 -6.70 -13.49
C ALA A 52 -1.35 -6.74 -14.77
N SER A 53 -1.62 -5.85 -15.73
CA SER A 53 -0.95 -5.77 -17.03
C SER A 53 0.06 -4.62 -17.15
N TYR A 54 0.25 -3.87 -16.06
CA TYR A 54 1.16 -2.74 -16.05
C TYR A 54 2.61 -3.20 -16.20
N THR A 55 3.19 -2.90 -17.35
CA THR A 55 4.64 -2.96 -17.57
C THR A 55 5.17 -1.53 -17.43
N PRO A 56 6.05 -1.27 -16.45
CA PRO A 56 6.59 0.07 -16.26
C PRO A 56 7.39 0.49 -17.48
N THR A 57 6.97 1.57 -18.13
CA THR A 57 7.72 2.20 -19.21
C THR A 57 8.73 3.16 -18.61
N PHE A 58 10.01 2.87 -18.80
CA PHE A 58 11.09 3.71 -18.30
C PHE A 58 11.62 4.61 -19.42
N SER A 59 12.27 5.71 -19.04
CA SER A 59 13.03 6.49 -20.03
C SER A 59 14.28 5.70 -20.45
N PRO A 60 14.84 5.95 -21.66
CA PRO A 60 16.03 5.25 -22.12
C PRO A 60 17.22 5.31 -21.14
N ALA A 61 17.34 6.43 -20.40
CA ALA A 61 18.38 6.60 -19.39
C ALA A 61 18.20 5.65 -18.20
N ILE A 62 16.96 5.42 -17.74
CA ILE A 62 16.67 4.50 -16.64
C ILE A 62 16.86 3.05 -17.10
N GLU A 63 16.45 2.71 -18.33
CA GLU A 63 16.66 1.38 -18.90
C GLU A 63 18.14 1.03 -19.00
N GLN A 64 18.97 2.01 -19.43
CA GLN A 64 20.42 1.85 -19.49
C GLN A 64 21.03 1.61 -18.10
N GLU A 65 20.57 2.32 -17.07
CA GLU A 65 21.04 2.10 -15.69
C GLU A 65 20.60 0.75 -15.13
N HIS A 66 19.37 0.33 -15.42
CA HIS A 66 18.89 -1.01 -15.07
C HIS A 66 19.76 -2.09 -15.74
N ALA A 67 20.06 -1.96 -17.02
CA ALA A 67 20.93 -2.89 -17.74
C ALA A 67 22.35 -2.93 -17.15
N ARG A 68 22.90 -1.77 -16.77
CA ARG A 68 24.22 -1.67 -16.11
C ARG A 68 24.24 -2.40 -14.78
N ILE A 69 23.25 -2.17 -13.92
CA ILE A 69 23.14 -2.80 -12.60
C ILE A 69 22.89 -4.32 -12.74
N GLN A 70 22.10 -4.74 -13.73
CA GLN A 70 21.89 -6.16 -14.02
C GLN A 70 23.16 -6.86 -14.48
N ALA A 71 23.99 -6.19 -15.28
CA ALA A 71 25.27 -6.74 -15.73
C ALA A 71 26.30 -6.82 -14.59
N ASP A 72 26.37 -5.81 -13.73
CA ASP A 72 27.21 -5.78 -12.54
C ASP A 72 26.60 -4.91 -11.43
N ALA A 73 26.07 -5.57 -10.40
CA ALA A 73 25.45 -4.90 -9.25
C ALA A 73 26.43 -4.04 -8.43
N GLY A 74 27.73 -4.30 -8.53
CA GLY A 74 28.79 -3.54 -7.86
C GLY A 74 29.29 -2.34 -8.66
N SER A 75 28.87 -2.20 -9.92
CA SER A 75 29.36 -1.12 -10.77
C SER A 75 28.91 0.24 -10.23
N LYS A 76 29.86 1.18 -10.10
CA LYS A 76 29.60 2.54 -9.63
C LYS A 76 29.38 3.46 -10.82
N LEU A 77 28.35 4.28 -10.76
CA LEU A 77 28.11 5.31 -11.76
C LEU A 77 29.19 6.40 -11.66
N SER A 78 30.01 6.56 -12.70
CA SER A 78 30.96 7.68 -12.82
C SER A 78 30.34 8.82 -13.64
N ALA A 79 29.18 9.32 -13.19
CA ALA A 79 28.44 10.37 -13.92
C ALA A 79 28.98 11.78 -13.64
N ILE A 80 29.61 11.99 -12.48
CA ILE A 80 30.05 13.32 -12.05
C ILE A 80 31.57 13.41 -12.21
N ASP A 81 32.00 14.20 -13.19
CA ASP A 81 33.41 14.56 -13.34
C ASP A 81 33.76 15.70 -12.38
N SER A 82 34.37 15.35 -11.25
CA SER A 82 34.88 16.31 -10.26
C SER A 82 36.13 17.06 -10.73
N LYS A 83 36.82 16.60 -11.79
CA LYS A 83 38.04 17.25 -12.29
C LYS A 83 37.73 18.59 -12.95
N ARG A 84 36.49 18.79 -13.44
CA ARG A 84 36.02 20.06 -13.99
C ARG A 84 36.14 21.23 -13.00
N TYR A 85 36.01 20.97 -11.70
CA TYR A 85 36.07 22.00 -10.66
C TYR A 85 37.46 22.12 -10.01
N GLN A 86 38.43 21.32 -10.45
CA GLN A 86 39.81 21.46 -10.02
C GLN A 86 40.49 22.57 -10.82
N GLU A 87 41.48 23.22 -10.19
CA GLU A 87 42.26 24.26 -10.86
C GLU A 87 43.01 23.66 -12.06
N PRO A 88 42.96 24.29 -13.25
CA PRO A 88 43.62 23.76 -14.43
C PRO A 88 45.14 23.69 -14.20
N GLU A 89 45.73 22.53 -14.50
CA GLU A 89 47.17 22.36 -14.43
C GLU A 89 47.85 23.22 -15.49
N LYS A 90 48.87 23.99 -15.09
CA LYS A 90 49.60 24.87 -16.02
C LYS A 90 50.49 24.00 -16.91
N PRO A 91 50.36 24.08 -18.25
CA PRO A 91 51.29 23.40 -19.14
C PRO A 91 52.72 23.92 -18.95
N SER A 92 53.71 23.14 -19.40
CA SER A 92 55.12 23.53 -19.29
C SER A 92 55.41 24.87 -20.00
N ASN A 93 56.32 25.65 -19.42
CA ASN A 93 56.64 27.01 -19.89
C ASN A 93 57.21 26.99 -21.32
N THR A 94 56.77 27.94 -22.16
CA THR A 94 57.17 28.03 -23.57
C THR A 94 58.27 29.08 -23.79
N THR A 95 59.07 28.88 -24.84
CA THR A 95 59.97 29.90 -25.42
C THR A 95 59.37 30.42 -26.75
N PRO A 96 59.81 31.57 -27.28
CA PRO A 96 59.18 32.22 -28.44
C PRO A 96 59.07 31.38 -29.72
N THR A 97 59.87 30.31 -29.88
CA THR A 97 59.85 29.38 -31.02
C THR A 97 59.21 28.02 -30.71
N SER A 98 58.71 27.81 -29.48
CA SER A 98 58.17 26.51 -29.04
C SER A 98 56.96 26.02 -29.84
N ASP A 99 56.25 26.93 -30.51
CA ASP A 99 55.04 26.60 -31.29
C ASP A 99 55.37 25.91 -32.62
N GLU A 100 56.54 26.19 -33.21
CA GLU A 100 57.00 25.56 -34.45
C GLU A 100 57.61 24.17 -34.18
N ASP A 101 58.28 24.00 -33.03
CA ASP A 101 58.95 22.76 -32.64
C ASP A 101 58.01 21.72 -32.00
N LYS A 102 56.93 22.15 -31.33
CA LYS A 102 56.02 21.28 -30.56
C LYS A 102 54.54 21.69 -30.64
N PRO A 103 53.82 21.34 -31.72
CA PRO A 103 52.41 21.73 -31.91
C PRO A 103 51.47 21.19 -30.83
N GLU A 104 51.81 20.07 -30.18
CA GLU A 104 51.04 19.49 -29.08
C GLU A 104 51.00 20.40 -27.84
N LEU A 105 52.07 21.16 -27.60
CA LEU A 105 52.16 22.08 -26.46
C LEU A 105 51.23 23.29 -26.64
N LEU A 106 51.15 23.82 -27.88
CA LEU A 106 50.20 24.87 -28.24
C LEU A 106 48.74 24.41 -28.04
N GLN A 107 48.43 23.15 -28.36
CA GLN A 107 47.09 22.59 -28.13
C GLN A 107 46.76 22.47 -26.63
N GLN A 108 47.72 22.06 -25.80
CA GLN A 108 47.56 22.01 -24.34
C GLN A 108 47.32 23.39 -23.74
N TRP A 109 48.07 24.41 -24.18
CA TRP A 109 47.85 25.80 -23.76
C TRP A 109 46.47 26.34 -24.18
N ASN A 110 46.03 26.06 -25.41
CA ASN A 110 44.69 26.45 -25.87
C ASN A 110 43.58 25.78 -25.06
N ALA A 111 43.73 24.49 -24.73
CA ALA A 111 42.77 23.77 -23.90
C ALA A 111 42.72 24.32 -22.47
N ALA A 112 43.87 24.55 -21.85
CA ALA A 112 43.98 25.13 -20.50
C ALA A 112 43.39 26.55 -20.46
N LEU A 113 43.66 27.37 -21.47
CA LEU A 113 43.13 28.73 -21.56
C LEU A 113 41.59 28.74 -21.72
N ARG A 114 41.04 27.89 -22.60
CA ARG A 114 39.58 27.75 -22.76
C ARG A 114 38.92 27.30 -21.46
N GLN A 115 39.53 26.35 -20.76
CA GLN A 115 39.05 25.89 -19.45
C GLN A 115 39.09 27.02 -18.41
N ALA A 116 40.16 27.80 -18.36
CA ALA A 116 40.30 28.94 -17.45
C ALA A 116 39.28 30.06 -17.73
N TYR A 117 39.00 30.38 -19.00
CA TYR A 117 37.94 31.32 -19.34
C TYR A 117 36.56 30.79 -18.93
N THR A 118 36.29 29.51 -19.20
CA THR A 118 35.01 28.89 -18.82
C THR A 118 34.81 28.90 -17.30
N SER A 119 35.85 28.61 -16.52
CA SER A 119 35.76 28.65 -15.06
C SER A 119 35.61 30.07 -14.52
N SER A 120 36.29 31.06 -15.11
CA SER A 120 36.13 32.48 -14.76
C SER A 120 34.70 32.96 -14.96
N GLU A 121 34.12 32.70 -16.14
CA GLU A 121 32.73 33.06 -16.45
C GLU A 121 31.74 32.37 -15.49
N TYR A 122 31.96 31.09 -15.19
CA TYR A 122 31.13 30.37 -14.22
C TYR A 122 31.22 30.99 -12.81
N LEU A 123 32.42 31.34 -12.34
CA LEU A 123 32.59 31.98 -11.04
C LEU A 123 31.95 33.37 -10.99
N GLN A 124 32.00 34.13 -12.09
CA GLN A 124 31.32 35.42 -12.20
C GLN A 124 29.79 35.23 -12.14
N ALA A 125 29.23 34.28 -12.89
CA ALA A 125 27.81 33.95 -12.83
C ALA A 125 27.38 33.41 -11.44
N ARG A 126 28.24 32.63 -10.79
CA ARG A 126 27.99 32.14 -9.43
C ARG A 126 27.99 33.28 -8.41
N SER A 127 28.88 34.26 -8.56
CA SER A 127 28.91 35.44 -7.70
C SER A 127 27.62 36.25 -7.81
N THR A 128 27.11 36.46 -9.03
CA THR A 128 25.82 37.15 -9.22
C THR A 128 24.66 36.34 -8.64
N GLN A 129 24.65 35.01 -8.82
CA GLN A 129 23.62 34.14 -8.26
C GLN A 129 23.65 34.08 -6.72
N LEU A 130 24.83 34.06 -6.11
CA LEU A 130 24.98 34.16 -4.65
C LEU A 130 24.49 35.52 -4.14
N GLY A 131 24.73 36.60 -4.88
CA GLY A 131 24.16 37.91 -4.55
C GLY A 131 22.63 37.95 -4.61
N LEU A 132 22.01 37.22 -5.56
CA LEU A 132 20.55 37.05 -5.59
C LEU A 132 20.06 36.19 -4.42
N LEU A 133 20.79 35.11 -4.09
CA LEU A 133 20.46 34.24 -2.97
C LEU A 133 20.57 34.96 -1.62
N GLU A 134 21.57 35.80 -1.43
CA GLU A 134 21.72 36.62 -0.23
C GLU A 134 20.54 37.60 -0.07
N LYS A 135 20.12 38.23 -1.18
CA LYS A 135 19.01 39.20 -1.18
C LYS A 135 17.63 38.56 -1.00
N PHE A 136 17.37 37.44 -1.68
CA PHE A 136 16.01 36.87 -1.79
C PHE A 136 15.87 35.48 -1.18
N GLY A 137 16.95 34.78 -0.90
CA GLY A 137 16.95 33.38 -0.46
C GLY A 137 16.21 33.17 0.85
N LYS A 138 16.41 34.05 1.84
CA LYS A 138 15.67 33.98 3.11
C LYS A 138 14.16 34.06 2.91
N ASN A 139 13.69 35.01 2.10
CA ASN A 139 12.26 35.20 1.85
C ASN A 139 11.68 34.03 1.06
N ALA A 140 12.38 33.58 0.01
CA ALA A 140 11.96 32.42 -0.78
C ALA A 140 11.86 31.16 0.08
N TRP A 141 12.82 30.93 0.99
CA TRP A 141 12.78 29.80 1.92
C TRP A 141 11.61 29.88 2.89
N LEU A 142 11.36 31.05 3.49
CA LEU A 142 10.23 31.24 4.39
C LEU A 142 8.87 31.05 3.69
N THR A 143 8.73 31.54 2.44
CA THR A 143 7.53 31.30 1.63
C THR A 143 7.35 29.82 1.30
N GLY A 144 8.44 29.12 0.96
CA GLY A 144 8.40 27.68 0.72
C GLY A 144 7.97 26.91 1.97
N ASN A 145 8.51 27.25 3.14
CA ASN A 145 8.10 26.65 4.41
C ASN A 145 6.62 26.91 4.70
N PHE A 146 6.14 28.14 4.54
CA PHE A 146 4.73 28.47 4.72
C PHE A 146 3.81 27.65 3.80
N GLN A 147 4.21 27.44 2.54
CA GLN A 147 3.46 26.58 1.62
C GLN A 147 3.43 25.12 2.10
N LEU A 148 4.57 24.59 2.56
CA LEU A 148 4.65 23.23 3.11
C LEU A 148 3.82 23.06 4.39
N GLU A 149 3.82 24.06 5.28
CA GLU A 149 2.99 24.07 6.49
C GLU A 149 1.50 24.06 6.15
N ASN A 150 1.07 24.80 5.12
CA ASN A 150 -0.33 24.77 4.68
C ASN A 150 -0.70 23.40 4.10
N ILE A 151 0.15 22.81 3.25
CA ILE A 151 -0.08 21.47 2.69
C ILE A 151 -0.19 20.44 3.82
N LEU A 152 0.71 20.50 4.82
CA LEU A 152 0.67 19.61 5.97
C LEU A 152 -0.65 19.76 6.72
N LYS A 153 -1.06 21.00 7.01
CA LYS A 153 -2.30 21.29 7.71
C LYS A 153 -3.52 20.78 6.95
N ASP A 154 -3.57 20.97 5.63
CA ASP A 154 -4.67 20.47 4.80
C ASP A 154 -4.78 18.95 4.89
N ILE A 155 -3.66 18.23 4.76
CA ILE A 155 -3.61 16.76 4.90
C ILE A 155 -4.04 16.32 6.31
N GLU A 156 -3.59 17.01 7.36
CA GLU A 156 -3.97 16.71 8.74
C GLU A 156 -5.48 16.91 8.96
N THR A 157 -6.06 17.95 8.37
CA THR A 157 -7.51 18.18 8.44
C THR A 157 -8.31 17.13 7.69
N GLU A 158 -7.85 16.72 6.50
CA GLU A 158 -8.49 15.65 5.72
C GLU A 158 -8.43 14.33 6.49
N LEU A 159 -7.28 13.99 7.07
CA LEU A 159 -7.10 12.80 7.90
C LEU A 159 -8.02 12.83 9.13
N ALA A 160 -8.14 13.97 9.82
CA ALA A 160 -9.05 14.11 10.95
C ALA A 160 -10.51 13.95 10.53
N GLN A 161 -10.89 14.49 9.36
CA GLN A 161 -12.23 14.34 8.80
C GLN A 161 -12.55 12.88 8.45
N VAL A 162 -11.63 12.18 7.78
CA VAL A 162 -11.80 10.76 7.41
C VAL A 162 -11.90 9.87 8.65
N ARG A 163 -11.07 10.12 9.68
CA ARG A 163 -11.18 9.40 10.96
C ARG A 163 -12.54 9.61 11.62
N LYS A 164 -13.03 10.85 11.65
CA LYS A 164 -14.36 11.13 12.17
C LYS A 164 -15.45 10.41 11.38
N GLN A 165 -15.37 10.40 10.05
CA GLN A 165 -16.32 9.67 9.20
C GLN A 165 -16.29 8.17 9.51
N GLN A 166 -15.11 7.59 9.70
CA GLN A 166 -14.97 6.20 10.12
C GLN A 166 -15.63 5.95 11.48
N GLU A 167 -15.34 6.78 12.48
CA GLU A 167 -15.95 6.67 13.81
C GLU A 167 -17.48 6.81 13.78
N ASP A 168 -18.02 7.72 12.97
CA ASP A 168 -19.46 7.91 12.79
C ASP A 168 -20.11 6.67 12.14
N ILE A 169 -19.45 6.06 11.15
CA ILE A 169 -19.92 4.82 10.49
C ILE A 169 -19.87 3.64 11.48
N ASP A 170 -18.76 3.47 12.21
CA ASP A 170 -18.59 2.40 13.19
C ASP A 170 -19.61 2.52 14.32
N ALA A 171 -19.88 3.75 14.79
CA ALA A 171 -20.90 4.02 15.79
C ALA A 171 -22.31 3.71 15.28
N LEU A 172 -22.63 4.10 14.04
CA LEU A 172 -23.90 3.79 13.40
C LEU A 172 -24.08 2.28 13.27
N GLN A 173 -23.08 1.58 12.72
CA GLN A 173 -23.09 0.13 12.55
C GLN A 173 -23.29 -0.56 13.90
N ARG A 174 -22.51 -0.18 14.91
CA ARG A 174 -22.64 -0.73 16.26
C ARG A 174 -24.06 -0.55 16.82
N SER A 175 -24.62 0.64 16.71
CA SER A 175 -25.99 0.92 17.21
C SER A 175 -27.05 0.06 16.52
N GLN A 176 -26.93 -0.14 15.21
CA GLN A 176 -27.84 -0.98 14.43
C GLN A 176 -27.74 -2.45 14.85
N GLN A 177 -26.52 -2.96 15.00
CA GLN A 177 -26.31 -4.36 15.40
C GLN A 177 -26.76 -4.62 16.85
N GLU A 178 -26.45 -3.72 17.77
CA GLU A 178 -26.88 -3.82 19.17
C GLU A 178 -28.42 -3.74 19.31
N ALA A 179 -29.11 -2.99 18.44
CA ALA A 179 -30.57 -2.93 18.44
C ALA A 179 -31.23 -4.28 18.11
N VAL A 180 -30.67 -5.05 17.17
CA VAL A 180 -31.22 -6.35 16.75
C VAL A 180 -30.80 -7.49 17.70
N ARG A 181 -29.75 -7.30 18.51
CA ARG A 181 -29.25 -8.32 19.45
C ARG A 181 -30.32 -8.88 20.38
N GLY A 182 -31.21 -8.03 20.90
CA GLY A 182 -32.29 -8.45 21.79
C GLY A 182 -33.30 -9.37 21.09
N GLU A 183 -33.61 -9.08 19.82
CA GLU A 183 -34.48 -9.90 19.00
C GLU A 183 -33.86 -11.27 18.74
N PHE A 184 -32.58 -11.33 18.36
CA PHE A 184 -31.86 -12.60 18.19
C PHE A 184 -31.87 -13.47 19.44
N THR A 185 -31.58 -12.87 20.60
CA THR A 185 -31.59 -13.60 21.88
C THR A 185 -32.98 -14.16 22.19
N THR A 186 -34.03 -13.36 21.96
CA THR A 186 -35.42 -13.78 22.18
C THR A 186 -35.84 -14.91 21.23
N LEU A 187 -35.45 -14.81 19.96
CA LEU A 187 -35.71 -15.84 18.95
C LEU A 187 -34.98 -17.15 19.30
N GLU A 188 -33.72 -17.08 19.72
CA GLU A 188 -32.93 -18.25 20.11
C GLU A 188 -33.53 -18.95 21.34
N GLU A 189 -33.89 -18.20 22.39
CA GLU A 189 -34.53 -18.76 23.59
C GLU A 189 -35.90 -19.37 23.28
N THR A 190 -36.71 -18.68 22.48
CA THR A 190 -38.04 -19.15 22.09
C THR A 190 -37.94 -20.43 21.28
N TRP A 191 -36.98 -20.50 20.36
CA TRP A 191 -36.68 -21.70 19.58
C TRP A 191 -36.23 -22.86 20.48
N LYS A 192 -35.25 -22.65 21.37
CA LYS A 192 -34.79 -23.68 22.33
C LYS A 192 -35.93 -24.22 23.19
N ARG A 193 -36.79 -23.33 23.70
CA ARG A 193 -37.97 -23.72 24.48
C ARG A 193 -38.99 -24.48 23.64
N GLY A 194 -39.23 -24.05 22.40
CA GLY A 194 -40.13 -24.74 21.47
C GLY A 194 -39.67 -26.17 21.18
N VAL A 195 -38.39 -26.34 20.82
CA VAL A 195 -37.79 -27.67 20.58
C VAL A 195 -37.81 -28.52 21.85
N GLY A 196 -37.46 -27.94 23.00
CA GLY A 196 -37.51 -28.63 24.30
C GLY A 196 -38.90 -29.17 24.62
N ARG A 197 -39.95 -28.35 24.43
CA ARG A 197 -41.34 -28.78 24.65
C ARG A 197 -41.77 -29.90 23.72
N VAL A 198 -41.38 -29.86 22.43
CA VAL A 198 -41.68 -30.96 21.50
C VAL A 198 -41.03 -32.25 21.98
N LEU A 199 -39.75 -32.18 22.39
CA LEU A 199 -39.03 -33.35 22.88
C LEU A 199 -39.65 -33.92 24.18
N GLU A 200 -40.01 -33.05 25.13
CA GLU A 200 -40.73 -33.43 26.35
C GLU A 200 -42.06 -34.12 26.04
N THR A 201 -42.82 -33.61 25.07
CA THR A 201 -44.10 -34.21 24.67
C THR A 201 -43.93 -35.58 24.01
N GLU A 202 -42.91 -35.75 23.16
CA GLU A 202 -42.59 -37.04 22.53
C GLU A 202 -42.15 -38.08 23.57
N VAL A 203 -41.31 -37.68 24.54
CA VAL A 203 -40.90 -38.56 25.64
C VAL A 203 -42.09 -38.95 26.52
N ALA A 204 -42.97 -38.00 26.86
CA ALA A 204 -44.17 -38.29 27.64
C ALA A 204 -45.14 -39.21 26.89
N ALA A 205 -45.31 -39.00 25.58
CA ALA A 205 -46.15 -39.84 24.73
C ALA A 205 -45.60 -41.28 24.63
N GLU A 206 -44.29 -41.44 24.49
CA GLU A 206 -43.65 -42.77 24.45
C GLU A 206 -43.72 -43.47 25.81
N GLY A 207 -43.50 -42.74 26.90
CA GLY A 207 -43.70 -43.26 28.27
C GLY A 207 -45.14 -43.73 28.51
N LEU A 208 -46.13 -42.97 28.02
CA LEU A 208 -47.54 -43.36 28.10
C LEU A 208 -47.82 -44.64 27.29
N LYS A 209 -47.26 -44.77 26.08
CA LYS A 209 -47.40 -46.00 25.28
C LYS A 209 -46.81 -47.21 26.00
N GLN A 210 -45.65 -47.08 26.63
CA GLN A 210 -45.05 -48.17 27.43
C GLN A 210 -45.97 -48.59 28.57
N GLN A 211 -46.51 -47.64 29.35
CA GLN A 211 -47.46 -47.93 30.43
C GLN A 211 -48.73 -48.63 29.91
N ILE A 212 -49.25 -48.22 28.74
CA ILE A 212 -50.40 -48.90 28.11
C ILE A 212 -50.07 -50.34 27.73
N LEU A 213 -48.88 -50.59 27.17
CA LEU A 213 -48.43 -51.94 26.82
C LEU A 213 -48.26 -52.82 28.06
N GLU A 214 -47.68 -52.29 29.13
CA GLU A 214 -47.52 -53.00 30.41
C GLU A 214 -48.88 -53.37 31.01
N ARG A 215 -49.83 -52.43 31.06
CA ARG A 215 -51.19 -52.72 31.54
C ARG A 215 -51.91 -53.75 30.70
N ARG A 216 -51.75 -53.71 29.37
CA ARG A 216 -52.31 -54.74 28.48
C ARG A 216 -51.72 -56.12 28.73
N ARG A 217 -50.41 -56.21 29.02
CA ARG A 217 -49.77 -57.48 29.40
C ARG A 217 -50.25 -57.99 30.77
N ALA A 218 -50.43 -57.10 31.74
CA ALA A 218 -50.90 -57.46 33.08
C ALA A 218 -52.38 -57.87 33.11
N GLY A 219 -53.23 -57.31 32.23
CA GLY A 219 -54.64 -57.68 32.10
C GLY A 219 -54.92 -58.86 31.16
N ALA A 220 -53.88 -59.49 30.58
CA ALA A 220 -53.99 -60.64 29.69
C ALA A 220 -53.77 -61.99 30.41
N VAL A 221 -54.07 -62.04 31.71
CA VAL A 221 -54.09 -63.27 32.54
C VAL A 221 -55.53 -63.61 32.92
#